data_AF-A0A085WFF0-F1
#
_entry.id   AF-A0A085WFF0-F1
#
_cell.length_a   1.000
_cell.length_b   1.000
_cell.length_c   1.000
_cell.angle_alpha   90.00
_cell.angle_beta   90.00
_cell.angle_gamma   90.00
#
_symmetry.space_group_name_H-M   'P 1'
#
loop_
_entity.id
_entity.type
_entity.pdbx_description
1 polymer ?
#
loop_
_entity_poly.entity_id
_entity_poly.type
_entity_poly.pdbx_seq_one_letter_code
_entity_poly.pdbx_strand_id
1 'polypeptide(L)'
;MTVRREAAGRSPLALRLIHAAVFLAFAAGVVAAAVPEWQHAVFALGRPFHVGSPPRVLLVLGSVVAVAGAAALLGALVRGRSAPLAVSWLILGGAGAALMGAAGSSHPERPSELSANTALIVTGQRVQLTMVDRLQERGEVPVSPGPWQEALDRATQAQRLFFTRTFQRVPPQVIPVQTPEAVPQTLLPGALLLFVSPDGASFELRLVGLSEGLPQVLRDDTGGPVVLRGLYNPNLPASSGP
;
A
#
# COMPACT_ATOMS: atom_id res chain seq x y z
N MET A 1 -65.04 25.72 25.74
CA MET A 1 -63.92 24.76 25.66
C MET A 1 -62.79 25.39 24.84
N THR A 2 -61.82 26.00 25.50
CA THR A 2 -60.61 26.52 24.85
C THR A 2 -59.55 25.44 24.87
N VAL A 3 -59.26 24.88 23.69
CA VAL A 3 -58.18 23.91 23.50
C VAL A 3 -56.87 24.65 23.73
N ARG A 4 -56.26 24.40 24.89
CA ARG A 4 -54.91 24.81 25.24
C ARG A 4 -53.97 24.12 24.25
N ARG A 5 -53.50 24.85 23.24
CA ARG A 5 -52.38 24.42 22.39
C ARG A 5 -51.20 24.23 23.33
N GLU A 6 -50.91 22.98 23.70
CA GLU A 6 -49.67 22.61 24.35
C GLU A 6 -48.53 23.13 23.48
N ALA A 7 -47.76 24.05 24.04
CA ALA A 7 -46.52 24.49 23.45
C ALA A 7 -45.68 23.22 23.24
N ALA A 8 -45.45 22.83 21.98
CA ALA A 8 -44.53 21.76 21.63
C ALA A 8 -43.19 22.07 22.31
N GLY A 9 -42.94 21.39 23.43
CA GLY A 9 -41.89 21.76 24.38
C GLY A 9 -40.54 21.61 23.72
N ARG A 10 -39.82 22.72 23.52
CA ARG A 10 -38.41 22.68 23.15
C ARG A 10 -37.69 21.80 24.16
N SER A 11 -36.93 20.81 23.69
CA SER A 11 -36.23 19.91 24.60
C SER A 11 -35.31 20.70 25.54
N PRO A 12 -35.20 20.29 26.83
CA PRO A 12 -34.37 20.99 27.81
C PRO A 12 -32.94 21.16 27.29
N LEU A 13 -32.31 22.31 27.59
CA LEU A 13 -30.93 22.58 27.19
C LEU A 13 -29.99 21.44 27.63
N ALA A 14 -30.12 20.99 28.89
CA ALA A 14 -29.31 19.90 29.44
C ALA A 14 -29.39 18.62 28.60
N LEU A 15 -30.58 18.23 28.15
CA LEU A 15 -30.76 17.04 27.31
C LEU A 15 -30.10 17.21 25.94
N ARG A 16 -30.19 18.41 25.34
CA ARG A 16 -29.53 18.72 24.06
C ARG A 16 -28.01 18.67 24.18
N LEU A 17 -27.47 19.15 25.29
CA LEU A 17 -26.03 19.11 25.56
C LEU A 17 -25.53 17.67 25.75
N ILE A 18 -26.25 16.86 26.54
CA ILE A 18 -25.90 15.44 26.73
C ILE A 18 -25.96 14.69 25.40
N HIS A 19 -27.02 14.86 24.62
CA HIS A 19 -27.15 14.27 23.29
C HIS A 19 -25.99 14.69 22.38
N ALA A 20 -25.68 15.99 22.32
CA ALA A 20 -24.58 16.50 21.53
C ALA A 20 -23.24 15.87 21.96
N ALA A 21 -22.96 15.82 23.26
CA ALA A 21 -21.73 15.27 23.80
C ALA A 21 -21.54 13.79 23.40
N VAL A 22 -22.57 12.96 23.53
CA VAL A 22 -22.51 11.54 23.17
C VAL A 22 -22.20 11.35 21.68
N PHE A 23 -22.93 12.02 20.79
CA PHE A 23 -22.74 11.86 19.35
C PHE A 23 -21.41 12.47 18.86
N LEU A 24 -20.95 13.57 19.47
CA LEU A 24 -19.63 14.12 19.20
C LEU A 24 -18.50 13.18 19.65
N ALA A 25 -18.67 12.49 20.79
CA ALA A 25 -17.71 11.48 21.23
C ALA A 25 -17.63 10.30 20.24
N PHE A 26 -18.77 9.81 19.74
CA PHE A 26 -18.78 8.80 18.67
C PHE A 26 -18.08 9.29 17.40
N ALA A 27 -18.41 10.50 16.93
CA ALA A 27 -17.78 11.07 15.74
C ALA A 27 -16.26 11.22 15.92
N ALA A 28 -15.81 11.70 17.09
CA ALA A 28 -14.40 11.82 17.42
C ALA A 28 -13.68 10.47 17.40
N GLY A 29 -14.29 9.40 17.95
CA GLY A 29 -13.74 8.05 17.88
C GLY A 29 -13.57 7.54 16.45
N VAL A 30 -14.56 7.76 15.59
CA VAL A 30 -14.48 7.39 14.16
C VAL A 30 -13.36 8.15 13.45
N VAL A 31 -13.27 9.46 13.67
CA VAL A 31 -12.21 10.29 13.07
C VAL A 31 -10.84 9.83 13.54
N ALA A 32 -10.67 9.61 14.85
CA ALA A 32 -9.42 9.13 15.43
C ALA A 32 -8.98 7.79 14.82
N ALA A 33 -9.92 6.86 14.62
CA ALA A 33 -9.65 5.57 13.97
C ALA A 33 -9.24 5.72 12.50
N ALA A 34 -9.74 6.75 11.80
CA ALA A 34 -9.43 7.02 10.40
C ALA A 34 -8.15 7.85 10.18
N VAL A 35 -7.53 8.41 11.24
CA VAL A 35 -6.32 9.24 11.12
C VAL A 35 -5.19 8.55 10.34
N PRO A 36 -4.83 7.28 10.60
CA PRO A 36 -3.77 6.61 9.84
C PRO A 36 -4.08 6.48 8.35
N GLU A 37 -5.35 6.27 7.99
CA GLU A 37 -5.79 6.19 6.59
C GLU A 37 -5.63 7.52 5.89
N TRP A 38 -6.02 8.62 6.55
CA TRP A 38 -5.86 9.97 6.02
C TRP A 38 -4.39 10.36 5.88
N GLN A 39 -3.56 10.04 6.87
CA GLN A 39 -2.12 10.25 6.79
C GLN A 39 -1.51 9.47 5.62
N HIS A 40 -1.89 8.22 5.44
CA HIS A 40 -1.44 7.41 4.33
C HIS A 40 -1.91 7.96 2.98
N ALA A 41 -3.18 8.37 2.87
CA ALA A 41 -3.72 8.99 1.67
C ALA A 41 -2.99 10.27 1.29
N VAL A 42 -2.77 11.17 2.24
CA VAL A 42 -2.03 12.42 2.03
C VAL A 42 -0.57 12.14 1.64
N PHE A 43 0.08 11.19 2.31
CA PHE A 43 1.44 10.77 1.98
C PHE A 43 1.54 10.22 0.55
N ALA A 44 0.63 9.32 0.17
CA ALA A 44 0.59 8.69 -1.15
C ALA A 44 0.34 9.71 -2.27
N LEU A 45 -0.46 10.76 -2.02
CA LEU A 45 -0.69 11.83 -2.99
C LEU A 45 0.55 12.69 -3.26
N GLY A 46 1.48 12.76 -2.30
CA GLY A 46 2.72 13.53 -2.42
C GLY A 46 3.88 12.81 -3.08
N ARG A 47 3.75 11.50 -3.35
CA ARG A 47 4.81 10.66 -3.93
C ARG A 47 4.33 10.03 -5.24
N PRO A 48 5.18 9.84 -6.27
CA PRO A 48 4.74 9.17 -7.49
C PRO A 48 4.43 7.69 -7.25
N PHE A 49 5.17 7.06 -6.34
CA PHE A 49 4.98 5.68 -5.90
C PHE A 49 5.04 5.58 -4.38
N HIS A 50 4.42 4.54 -3.83
CA HIS A 50 4.46 4.25 -2.41
C HIS A 50 4.34 2.75 -2.13
N VAL A 51 4.56 2.40 -0.86
CA VAL A 51 4.31 1.06 -0.31
C VAL A 51 3.04 1.06 0.52
N GLY A 52 2.45 -0.10 0.74
CA GLY A 52 1.26 -0.27 1.59
C GLY A 52 -0.04 -0.43 0.82
N SER A 53 -0.98 -1.14 1.44
CA SER A 53 -2.31 -1.38 0.91
C SER A 53 -3.09 -0.07 0.74
N PRO A 54 -4.01 0.00 -0.24
CA PRO A 54 -4.91 1.15 -0.37
C PRO A 54 -5.68 1.44 0.93
N PRO A 55 -6.01 2.71 1.20
CA PRO A 55 -6.73 3.08 2.39
C PRO A 55 -8.12 2.43 2.42
N ARG A 56 -8.59 2.10 3.62
CA ARG A 56 -9.89 1.47 3.84
C ARG A 56 -11.01 2.44 3.53
N VAL A 57 -11.57 2.33 2.33
CA VAL A 57 -12.58 3.27 1.79
C VAL A 57 -13.77 3.45 2.74
N LEU A 58 -14.27 2.37 3.36
CA LEU A 58 -15.38 2.45 4.31
C LEU A 58 -15.04 3.26 5.56
N LEU A 59 -13.82 3.14 6.07
CA LEU A 59 -13.35 3.88 7.24
C LEU A 59 -13.19 5.37 6.91
N VAL A 60 -12.61 5.67 5.74
CA VAL A 60 -12.47 7.04 5.23
C VAL A 60 -13.84 7.68 5.02
N LEU A 61 -14.75 7.04 4.28
CA LEU A 61 -16.11 7.55 4.05
C LEU A 61 -16.89 7.70 5.35
N GLY A 62 -16.81 6.71 6.25
CA GLY A 62 -17.43 6.77 7.57
C GLY A 62 -16.97 7.99 8.37
N SER A 63 -15.67 8.32 8.31
CA SER A 63 -15.13 9.52 8.96
C SER A 63 -15.64 10.82 8.35
N VAL A 64 -15.78 10.90 7.02
CA VAL A 64 -16.36 12.08 6.35
C VAL A 64 -17.81 12.29 6.78
N VAL A 65 -18.61 11.22 6.78
CA VAL A 65 -20.01 11.26 7.21
C VAL A 65 -20.13 11.65 8.68
N ALA A 66 -19.28 11.12 9.55
CA ALA A 66 -19.26 11.46 10.96
C ALA A 66 -18.91 12.94 11.20
N VAL A 67 -17.93 13.50 10.47
CA VAL A 67 -17.58 14.93 10.53
C VAL A 67 -18.73 15.81 10.05
N ALA A 68 -19.37 15.46 8.93
CA ALA A 68 -20.52 16.21 8.41
C ALA A 68 -21.70 16.19 9.40
N GLY A 69 -21.97 15.03 10.00
CA GLY A 69 -22.98 14.88 11.04
C GLY A 69 -22.66 15.71 12.29
N ALA A 70 -21.41 15.67 12.77
CA ALA A 70 -20.95 16.47 13.90
C ALA A 70 -21.08 17.98 13.64
N ALA A 71 -20.71 18.46 12.45
CA ALA A 71 -20.85 19.86 12.07
C ALA A 71 -22.33 20.31 12.04
N ALA A 72 -23.22 19.48 11.48
CA ALA A 72 -24.66 19.75 11.48
C ALA A 72 -25.26 19.79 12.90
N LEU A 73 -24.82 18.87 13.77
CA LEU A 73 -25.22 18.79 15.18
C LEU A 73 -24.80 20.04 15.96
N LEU A 74 -23.55 20.47 15.80
CA LEU A 74 -23.04 21.72 16.40
C LEU A 74 -23.82 22.94 15.89
N GLY A 75 -24.10 23.02 14.59
CA GLY A 75 -24.90 24.09 14.00
C GLY A 75 -26.34 24.15 14.54
N ALA A 76 -26.95 22.99 14.79
CA ALA A 76 -28.27 22.93 15.43
C ALA A 76 -28.22 23.40 16.89
N LEU A 77 -27.18 23.01 17.64
CA LEU A 77 -26.96 23.39 19.03
C LEU A 77 -26.78 24.91 19.17
N VAL A 78 -25.94 25.52 18.33
CA VAL A 78 -25.72 26.99 18.29
C VAL A 78 -27.02 27.74 17.99
N ARG A 79 -27.87 27.20 17.12
CA ARG A 79 -29.19 27.78 16.78
C ARG A 79 -30.26 27.51 17.84
N GLY A 80 -29.92 26.86 18.95
CA GLY A 80 -30.88 26.51 20.00
C GLY A 80 -31.98 25.57 19.50
N ARG A 81 -31.73 24.76 18.47
CA ARG A 81 -32.65 23.75 17.94
C ARG A 81 -32.27 22.36 18.42
N SER A 82 -33.25 21.47 18.51
CA SER A 82 -32.97 20.05 18.73
C SER A 82 -32.36 19.48 17.46
N ALA A 83 -31.36 18.60 17.61
CA ALA A 83 -30.74 17.96 16.47
C ALA A 83 -31.77 17.10 15.72
N PRO A 84 -31.84 17.18 14.38
CA PRO A 84 -32.67 16.25 13.61
C PRO A 84 -32.19 14.83 13.86
N LEU A 85 -33.12 13.88 14.06
CA LEU A 85 -32.80 12.45 14.21
C LEU A 85 -31.94 11.92 13.05
N ALA A 86 -32.14 12.46 11.84
CA ALA A 86 -31.33 12.14 10.66
C ALA A 86 -29.83 12.39 10.89
N VAL A 87 -29.45 13.45 11.62
CA VAL A 87 -28.04 13.78 11.90
C VAL A 87 -27.42 12.73 12.83
N SER A 88 -28.17 12.28 13.83
CA SER A 88 -27.74 11.19 14.71
C SER A 88 -27.58 9.87 13.96
N TRP A 89 -28.49 9.55 13.02
CA TRP A 89 -28.36 8.38 12.16
C TRP A 89 -27.15 8.44 11.24
N LEU A 90 -26.78 9.63 10.72
CA LEU A 90 -25.56 9.78 9.92
C LEU A 90 -24.31 9.46 10.75
N ILE A 91 -24.20 10.00 11.96
CA ILE A 91 -23.06 9.73 12.85
C ILE A 91 -22.99 8.23 13.20
N LEU A 92 -24.13 7.63 13.56
CA LEU A 92 -24.20 6.21 13.92
C LEU A 92 -23.91 5.29 12.72
N GLY A 93 -24.39 5.65 11.52
CA GLY A 93 -24.09 4.95 10.28
C GLY A 93 -22.61 5.05 9.91
N GLY A 94 -22.00 6.23 10.08
CA GLY A 94 -20.55 6.42 9.92
C GLY A 94 -19.74 5.57 10.91
N ALA A 95 -20.18 5.49 12.17
CA ALA A 95 -19.56 4.63 13.18
C ALA A 95 -19.71 3.14 12.84
N GLY A 96 -20.88 2.70 12.39
CA GLY A 96 -21.09 1.34 11.91
C GLY A 96 -20.20 0.99 10.71
N ALA A 97 -20.09 1.88 9.73
CA ALA A 97 -19.21 1.70 8.58
C ALA A 97 -17.73 1.62 8.98
N ALA A 98 -17.29 2.45 9.93
CA ALA A 98 -15.94 2.43 10.46
C ALA A 98 -15.63 1.11 11.21
N LEU A 99 -16.58 0.63 12.02
CA LEU A 99 -16.45 -0.65 12.73
C LEU A 99 -16.39 -1.82 11.75
N MET A 100 -17.25 -1.85 10.72
CA MET A 100 -17.20 -2.88 9.67
C MET A 100 -15.90 -2.81 8.87
N GLY A 101 -15.40 -1.61 8.58
CA GLY A 101 -14.11 -1.42 7.90
C GLY A 101 -12.90 -1.83 8.76
N ALA A 102 -13.04 -1.84 10.09
CA ALA A 102 -12.00 -2.26 11.02
C ALA A 102 -12.08 -3.74 11.41
N ALA A 103 -13.26 -4.37 11.28
CA ALA A 103 -13.48 -5.77 11.61
C ALA A 103 -12.70 -6.68 10.64
N GLY A 104 -11.81 -7.51 11.18
CA GLY A 104 -11.04 -8.50 10.41
C GLY A 104 -9.72 -8.01 9.81
N SER A 105 -9.35 -6.75 10.00
CA SER A 105 -8.03 -6.25 9.60
C SER A 105 -7.07 -6.26 10.79
N SER A 106 -5.90 -6.90 10.64
CA SER A 106 -4.77 -6.68 11.54
C SER A 106 -4.42 -5.19 11.58
N HIS A 107 -3.85 -4.73 12.69
CA HIS A 107 -3.32 -3.36 12.78
C HIS A 107 -2.34 -3.19 11.60
N PRO A 108 -2.56 -2.21 10.70
CA PRO A 108 -1.70 -2.07 9.54
C PRO A 108 -0.29 -1.77 10.04
N GLU A 109 0.63 -2.71 9.84
CA GLU A 109 2.04 -2.45 10.03
C GLU A 109 2.38 -1.25 9.15
N ARG A 110 3.07 -0.24 9.72
CA ARG A 110 3.36 0.98 8.96
C ARG A 110 4.10 0.58 7.68
N PRO A 111 3.58 0.96 6.50
CA PRO A 111 4.25 0.65 5.24
C PRO A 111 5.68 1.19 5.27
N SER A 112 6.66 0.32 5.05
CA SER A 112 8.08 0.66 5.09
C SER A 112 8.72 0.34 3.75
N GLU A 113 9.33 1.36 3.13
CA GLU A 113 10.11 1.19 1.91
C GLU A 113 11.25 0.20 2.12
N LEU A 114 11.89 0.21 3.30
CA LEU A 114 12.93 -0.75 3.65
C LEU A 114 12.40 -2.19 3.62
N SER A 115 11.26 -2.45 4.24
CA SER A 115 10.65 -3.78 4.25
C SER A 115 10.29 -4.25 2.83
N ALA A 116 9.72 -3.36 2.02
CA ALA A 116 9.43 -3.64 0.62
C ALA A 116 10.69 -3.90 -0.22
N ASN A 117 11.75 -3.13 -0.03
CA ASN A 117 13.02 -3.33 -0.72
C ASN A 117 13.67 -4.66 -0.33
N THR A 118 13.61 -5.04 0.95
CA THR A 118 14.08 -6.35 1.42
C THR A 118 13.28 -7.50 0.80
N ALA A 119 11.95 -7.37 0.77
CA ALA A 119 11.08 -8.34 0.11
C ALA A 119 11.38 -8.47 -1.40
N LEU A 120 11.69 -7.35 -2.06
CA LEU A 120 12.12 -7.33 -3.46
C LEU A 120 13.47 -8.04 -3.65
N ILE A 121 14.45 -7.86 -2.74
CA ILE A 121 15.72 -8.59 -2.77
C ILE A 121 15.50 -10.10 -2.68
N VAL A 122 14.67 -10.56 -1.74
CA VAL A 122 14.32 -11.98 -1.60
C VAL A 122 13.65 -12.52 -2.87
N THR A 123 12.78 -11.72 -3.50
CA THR A 123 12.16 -12.07 -4.79
C THR A 123 13.22 -12.20 -5.89
N GLY A 124 14.13 -11.23 -5.99
CA GLY A 124 15.25 -11.25 -6.92
C GLY A 124 16.16 -12.48 -6.75
N GLN A 125 16.46 -12.86 -5.50
CA GLN A 125 17.25 -14.05 -5.19
C GLN A 125 16.55 -15.34 -5.67
N ARG A 126 15.23 -15.45 -5.53
CA ARG A 126 14.48 -16.61 -6.06
C ARG A 126 14.56 -16.69 -7.58
N VAL A 127 14.46 -15.56 -8.27
CA VAL A 127 14.63 -15.48 -9.73
C VAL A 127 16.06 -15.88 -10.11
N GLN A 128 17.06 -15.33 -9.42
CA GLN A 128 18.47 -15.66 -9.63
C GLN A 128 18.71 -17.16 -9.48
N LEU A 129 18.27 -17.78 -8.37
CA LEU A 129 18.45 -19.22 -8.12
C LEU A 129 17.82 -20.06 -9.22
N THR A 130 16.58 -19.75 -9.61
CA THR A 130 15.89 -20.44 -10.72
C THR A 130 16.70 -20.39 -12.03
N MET A 131 17.42 -19.30 -12.27
CA MET A 131 18.20 -19.11 -13.50
C MET A 131 19.61 -19.67 -13.39
N VAL A 132 20.21 -19.67 -12.19
CA VAL A 132 21.45 -20.39 -11.92
C VAL A 132 21.24 -21.89 -12.12
N ASP A 133 20.14 -22.47 -11.64
CA ASP A 133 19.85 -23.89 -11.86
C ASP A 133 19.80 -24.21 -13.36
N ARG A 134 19.10 -23.39 -14.14
CA ARG A 134 19.07 -23.51 -15.61
C ARG A 134 20.45 -23.36 -16.25
N LEU A 135 21.25 -22.41 -15.77
CA LEU A 135 22.61 -22.17 -16.24
C LEU A 135 23.49 -23.40 -16.00
N GLN A 136 23.37 -24.06 -14.84
CA GLN A 136 24.13 -25.28 -14.54
C GLN A 136 23.65 -26.49 -15.36
N GLU A 137 22.34 -26.63 -15.55
CA GLU A 137 21.76 -27.74 -16.33
C GLU A 137 22.10 -27.66 -17.83
N ARG A 138 22.13 -26.45 -18.40
CA ARG A 138 22.22 -26.26 -19.85
C ARG A 138 23.50 -25.59 -20.34
N GLY A 139 24.29 -25.02 -19.43
CA GLY A 139 25.45 -24.19 -19.77
C GLY A 139 25.10 -22.76 -20.22
N GLU A 140 23.80 -22.45 -20.39
CA GLU A 140 23.31 -21.15 -20.84
C GLU A 140 21.97 -20.77 -20.18
N VAL A 141 21.70 -19.47 -20.08
CA VAL A 141 20.38 -18.91 -19.72
C VAL A 141 19.68 -18.28 -20.93
N PRO A 142 18.33 -18.21 -20.92
CA PRO A 142 17.59 -17.56 -22.00
C PRO A 142 17.96 -16.08 -22.14
N VAL A 143 18.35 -15.67 -23.35
CA VAL A 143 18.61 -14.24 -23.67
C VAL A 143 17.29 -13.45 -23.75
N SER A 144 16.21 -14.10 -24.17
CA SER A 144 14.88 -13.47 -24.25
C SER A 144 14.32 -13.17 -22.85
N PRO A 145 13.59 -12.05 -22.65
CA PRO A 145 13.07 -11.66 -21.34
C PRO A 145 11.88 -12.51 -20.83
N GLY A 146 11.18 -13.24 -21.71
CA GLY A 146 9.96 -13.99 -21.33
C GLY A 146 10.15 -14.98 -20.18
N PRO A 147 11.13 -15.90 -20.25
CA PRO A 147 11.40 -16.84 -19.16
C PRO A 147 11.78 -16.18 -17.82
N TRP A 148 12.40 -15.00 -17.87
CA TRP A 148 12.71 -14.19 -16.69
C TRP A 148 11.47 -13.57 -16.08
N GLN A 149 10.57 -13.06 -16.92
CA GLN A 149 9.28 -12.54 -16.47
C GLN A 149 8.46 -13.65 -15.80
N GLU A 150 8.41 -14.85 -16.36
CA GLU A 150 7.72 -16.00 -15.75
C GLU A 150 8.32 -16.38 -14.38
N ALA A 151 9.65 -16.33 -14.25
CA ALA A 151 10.31 -16.57 -12.98
C ALA A 151 9.98 -15.47 -11.95
N LEU A 152 9.99 -14.21 -12.38
CA LEU A 152 9.61 -13.07 -11.55
C LEU A 152 8.15 -13.15 -11.11
N ASP A 153 7.23 -13.47 -12.02
CA ASP A 153 5.80 -13.61 -11.72
C ASP A 153 5.57 -14.70 -10.67
N ARG A 154 6.21 -15.87 -10.82
CA ARG A 154 6.15 -16.97 -9.83
C ARG A 154 6.74 -16.55 -8.48
N ALA A 155 7.88 -15.87 -8.48
CA ALA A 155 8.52 -15.42 -7.25
C ALA A 155 7.69 -14.37 -6.49
N THR A 156 6.91 -13.56 -7.21
CA THR A 156 6.13 -12.42 -6.68
C THR A 156 4.72 -12.80 -6.21
N GLN A 157 4.22 -14.03 -6.47
CA GLN A 157 2.82 -14.41 -6.25
C GLN A 157 2.26 -14.12 -4.84
N ALA A 158 3.12 -14.03 -3.81
CA ALA A 158 2.70 -13.72 -2.43
C ALA A 158 2.92 -12.25 -1.99
N GLN A 159 3.66 -11.42 -2.72
CA GLN A 159 4.12 -10.12 -2.23
C GLN A 159 3.97 -9.02 -3.28
N ARG A 160 2.88 -8.26 -3.21
CA ARG A 160 2.65 -7.07 -4.05
C ARG A 160 2.98 -5.83 -3.25
N LEU A 161 4.13 -5.22 -3.56
CA LEU A 161 4.80 -4.29 -2.66
C LEU A 161 4.56 -2.81 -3.01
N PHE A 162 4.36 -2.52 -4.30
CA PHE A 162 4.41 -1.15 -4.82
C PHE A 162 3.10 -0.71 -5.48
N PHE A 163 2.78 0.56 -5.26
CA PHE A 163 1.58 1.21 -5.75
C PHE A 163 1.92 2.59 -6.29
N THR A 164 1.13 3.06 -7.25
CA THR A 164 1.17 4.44 -7.76
C THR A 164 0.46 5.38 -6.78
N ARG A 165 0.61 6.70 -6.97
CA ARG A 165 -0.14 7.73 -6.22
C ARG A 165 -1.67 7.54 -6.17
N THR A 166 -2.24 6.83 -7.14
CA THR A 166 -3.68 6.53 -7.21
C THR A 166 -4.01 5.13 -6.70
N PHE A 167 -3.13 4.52 -5.91
CA PHE A 167 -3.27 3.17 -5.36
C PHE A 167 -3.42 2.06 -6.41
N GLN A 168 -3.03 2.33 -7.66
CA GLN A 168 -2.94 1.28 -8.68
C GLN A 168 -1.68 0.48 -8.46
N ARG A 169 -1.81 -0.85 -8.52
CA ARG A 169 -0.68 -1.78 -8.37
C ARG A 169 0.31 -1.58 -9.51
N VAL A 170 1.60 -1.52 -9.17
CA VAL A 170 2.68 -1.55 -10.18
C VAL A 170 3.04 -3.02 -10.42
N PRO A 171 2.89 -3.54 -11.65
CA PRO A 171 3.27 -4.91 -11.94
C PRO A 171 4.79 -5.07 -11.89
N PRO A 172 5.30 -6.18 -11.34
CA PRO A 172 6.72 -6.49 -11.46
C PRO A 172 7.07 -6.75 -12.93
N GLN A 173 8.21 -6.26 -13.39
CA GLN A 173 8.59 -6.39 -14.79
C GLN A 173 10.09 -6.59 -14.97
N VAL A 174 10.47 -7.39 -15.95
CA VAL A 174 11.85 -7.52 -16.39
C VAL A 174 12.13 -6.52 -17.51
N ILE A 175 13.17 -5.72 -17.34
CA ILE A 175 13.63 -4.74 -18.32
C ILE A 175 15.01 -5.18 -18.81
N PRO A 176 15.14 -5.68 -20.06
CA PRO A 176 16.45 -6.03 -20.60
C PRO A 176 17.28 -4.76 -20.82
N VAL A 177 18.58 -4.85 -20.51
CA VAL A 177 19.55 -3.77 -20.69
C VAL A 177 20.75 -4.27 -21.50
N GLN A 178 21.36 -3.36 -22.28
CA GLN A 178 22.44 -3.71 -23.20
C GLN A 178 23.80 -3.89 -22.53
N THR A 179 24.01 -3.26 -21.37
CA THR A 179 25.24 -3.40 -20.58
C THR A 179 24.90 -3.61 -19.10
N PRO A 180 25.81 -4.21 -18.32
CA PRO A 180 25.61 -4.42 -16.88
C PRO A 180 25.38 -3.13 -16.09
N GLU A 181 25.82 -1.97 -16.57
CA GLU A 181 25.68 -0.68 -15.89
C GLU A 181 24.51 0.15 -16.43
N ALA A 182 23.97 -0.16 -17.61
CA ALA A 182 22.94 0.65 -18.27
C ALA A 182 21.68 0.81 -17.39
N VAL A 183 21.24 2.04 -17.17
CA VAL A 183 20.02 2.35 -16.42
C VAL A 183 19.01 2.99 -17.38
N PRO A 184 17.81 2.40 -17.55
CA PRO A 184 16.76 3.01 -18.37
C PRO A 184 16.38 4.40 -17.88
N GLN A 185 15.96 5.28 -18.80
CA GLN A 185 15.50 6.63 -18.45
C GLN A 185 14.27 6.63 -17.53
N THR A 186 13.42 5.61 -17.66
CA THR A 186 12.22 5.45 -16.82
C THR A 186 12.35 4.18 -16.01
N LEU A 187 12.40 4.35 -14.69
CA LEU A 187 12.42 3.25 -13.73
C LEU A 187 11.02 3.06 -13.12
N LEU A 188 10.64 1.82 -12.89
CA LEU A 188 9.44 1.45 -12.15
C LEU A 188 9.84 0.62 -10.93
N PRO A 189 9.26 0.87 -9.75
CA PRO A 189 9.57 0.06 -8.58
C PRO A 189 9.10 -1.38 -8.77
N GLY A 190 9.88 -2.34 -8.28
CA GLY A 190 9.68 -3.76 -8.51
C GLY A 190 10.20 -4.27 -9.85
N ALA A 191 10.86 -3.42 -10.67
CA ALA A 191 11.48 -3.88 -11.90
C ALA A 191 12.82 -4.60 -11.66
N LEU A 192 13.11 -5.59 -12.51
CA LEU A 192 14.41 -6.25 -12.63
C LEU A 192 15.12 -5.76 -13.89
N LEU A 193 16.23 -5.05 -13.74
CA LEU A 193 17.11 -4.74 -14.86
C LEU A 193 17.96 -5.97 -15.15
N LEU A 194 17.80 -6.53 -16.34
CA LEU A 194 18.42 -7.80 -16.75
C LEU A 194 19.48 -7.54 -17.82
N PHE A 195 20.71 -7.91 -17.52
CA PHE A 195 21.75 -8.10 -18.52
C PHE A 195 22.03 -9.60 -18.66
N VAL A 196 22.11 -10.09 -19.89
CA VAL A 196 22.56 -11.45 -20.21
C VAL A 196 23.69 -11.32 -21.23
N SER A 197 24.79 -12.05 -21.04
CA SER A 197 25.87 -12.03 -22.03
C SER A 197 25.38 -12.60 -23.37
N PRO A 198 25.98 -12.21 -24.50
CA PRO A 198 25.53 -12.66 -25.82
C PRO A 198 25.52 -14.18 -26.01
N ASP A 199 26.40 -14.89 -25.29
CA ASP A 199 26.54 -16.34 -25.26
C ASP A 199 25.63 -17.04 -24.21
N GLY A 200 24.87 -16.27 -23.43
CA GLY A 200 24.02 -16.82 -22.36
C GLY A 200 24.79 -17.42 -21.18
N ALA A 201 26.12 -17.35 -21.14
CA ALA A 201 26.94 -17.99 -20.11
C ALA A 201 26.97 -17.22 -18.78
N SER A 202 26.48 -15.98 -18.77
CA SER A 202 26.41 -15.12 -17.59
C SER A 202 25.22 -14.18 -17.63
N PHE A 203 24.80 -13.73 -16.45
CA PHE A 203 23.78 -12.70 -16.32
C PHE A 203 23.97 -11.85 -15.07
N GLU A 204 23.42 -10.64 -15.11
CA GLU A 204 23.31 -9.73 -13.97
C GLU A 204 21.87 -9.23 -13.83
N LEU A 205 21.37 -9.26 -12.59
CA LEU A 205 20.11 -8.67 -12.18
C LEU A 205 20.39 -7.50 -11.25
N ARG A 206 19.79 -6.35 -11.55
CA ARG A 206 19.72 -5.21 -10.63
C ARG A 206 18.26 -4.93 -10.30
N LEU A 207 18.00 -4.69 -9.03
CA LEU A 207 16.65 -4.51 -8.49
C LEU A 207 16.31 -3.03 -8.42
N VAL A 208 15.13 -2.64 -8.88
CA VAL A 208 14.62 -1.28 -8.75
C VAL A 208 13.62 -1.23 -7.59
N GLY A 209 14.02 -0.64 -6.47
CA GLY A 209 13.16 -0.45 -5.31
C GLY A 209 12.62 0.97 -5.21
N LEU A 210 12.24 1.37 -4.01
CA LEU A 210 11.85 2.74 -3.68
C LEU A 210 12.82 3.39 -2.69
N SER A 211 13.11 4.65 -2.92
CA SER A 211 13.75 5.54 -1.95
C SER A 211 13.04 6.88 -2.02
N GLU A 212 12.40 7.26 -0.92
CA GLU A 212 11.62 8.48 -0.80
C GLU A 212 10.51 8.57 -1.88
N GLY A 213 9.82 7.45 -2.11
CA GLY A 213 8.78 7.32 -3.13
C GLY A 213 9.25 7.44 -4.57
N LEU A 214 10.56 7.53 -4.81
CA LEU A 214 11.16 7.53 -6.15
C LEU A 214 11.75 6.16 -6.48
N PRO A 215 11.58 5.67 -7.72
CA PRO A 215 12.16 4.42 -8.16
C PRO A 215 13.66 4.57 -8.33
N GLN A 216 14.43 3.71 -7.67
CA GLN A 216 15.90 3.73 -7.74
C GLN A 216 16.46 2.32 -7.75
N VAL A 217 17.60 2.13 -8.42
CA VAL A 217 18.37 0.89 -8.31
C VAL A 217 18.79 0.72 -6.84
N LEU A 218 18.48 -0.43 -6.26
CA LEU A 218 18.81 -0.73 -4.87
C LEU A 218 20.31 -0.68 -4.67
N ARG A 219 20.71 -0.14 -3.51
CA ARG A 219 22.10 -0.04 -3.09
C ARG A 219 22.30 -0.78 -1.78
N ASP A 220 23.50 -1.32 -1.60
CA ASP A 220 23.95 -1.90 -0.34
C ASP A 220 24.37 -0.80 0.65
N ASP A 221 24.84 -1.23 1.82
CA ASP A 221 25.36 -0.37 2.89
C ASP A 221 26.64 0.38 2.52
N THR A 222 27.38 -0.08 1.51
CA THR A 222 28.56 0.62 0.95
C THR A 222 28.17 1.69 -0.08
N GLY A 223 26.89 1.75 -0.47
CA GLY A 223 26.38 2.61 -1.53
C GLY A 223 26.57 2.05 -2.95
N GLY A 224 27.11 0.84 -3.07
CA GLY A 224 27.22 0.09 -4.33
C GLY A 224 25.86 -0.48 -4.76
N PRO A 225 25.61 -0.74 -6.06
CA PRO A 225 24.36 -1.35 -6.49
C PRO A 225 24.25 -2.80 -5.97
N VAL A 226 23.05 -3.19 -5.53
CA VAL A 226 22.75 -4.59 -5.24
C VAL A 226 22.65 -5.33 -6.57
N VAL A 227 23.65 -6.17 -6.86
CA VAL A 227 23.72 -6.97 -8.08
C VAL A 227 23.65 -8.45 -7.74
N LEU A 228 22.72 -9.16 -8.37
CA LEU A 228 22.61 -10.61 -8.30
C LEU A 228 23.17 -11.19 -9.60
N ARG A 229 24.21 -12.02 -9.51
CA ARG A 229 24.95 -12.53 -10.66
C ARG A 229 24.84 -14.05 -10.78
N GLY A 230 24.85 -14.54 -12.01
CA GLY A 230 25.08 -15.95 -12.31
C GLY A 230 26.17 -16.07 -13.35
N LEU A 231 27.10 -16.99 -13.12
CA LEU A 231 28.17 -17.34 -14.05
C LEU A 231 28.27 -18.86 -14.11
N TYR A 232 28.32 -19.41 -15.32
CA TYR A 232 28.56 -20.83 -15.50
C TYR A 232 29.98 -21.18 -15.02
N ASN A 233 30.10 -22.16 -14.13
CA ASN A 233 31.39 -22.67 -13.68
C ASN A 233 31.41 -24.19 -13.86
N PRO A 234 32.12 -24.72 -14.88
CA PRO A 234 32.12 -26.13 -15.21
C PRO A 234 32.77 -27.02 -14.14
N ASN A 235 33.47 -26.41 -13.17
CA ASN A 235 34.16 -27.13 -12.10
C ASN A 235 33.31 -27.29 -10.82
N LEU A 236 32.07 -26.77 -10.79
CA LEU A 236 31.18 -27.00 -9.65
C LEU A 236 30.63 -28.43 -9.69
N PRO A 237 30.67 -29.18 -8.58
CA PRO A 237 29.99 -30.47 -8.53
C PRO A 237 28.50 -30.25 -8.77
N ALA A 238 27.87 -31.13 -9.58
CA ALA A 238 26.44 -31.08 -9.82
C ALA A 238 25.69 -31.03 -8.48
N SER A 239 24.75 -30.10 -8.33
CA SER A 239 23.98 -29.98 -7.09
C SER A 239 23.23 -31.29 -6.85
N SER A 240 23.66 -32.05 -5.84
CA SER A 240 22.87 -33.15 -5.31
C SER A 240 21.59 -32.55 -4.74
N GLY A 241 20.49 -32.69 -5.48
CA GLY A 241 19.17 -32.21 -5.07
C GLY A 241 18.73 -32.83 -3.72
N PRO A 242 17.73 -32.23 -3.07
CA PRO A 242 17.13 -32.79 -1.86
C PRO A 242 16.47 -34.15 -2.09
#